data_AF-A0A939XP54-F1
#
_entry.id   AF-A0A939XP54-F1
#
_cell.length_a   1.000
_cell.length_b   1.000
_cell.length_c   1.000
_cell.angle_alpha   90.00
_cell.angle_beta   90.00
_cell.angle_gamma   90.00
#
_symmetry.space_group_name_H-M   'P 1'
#
loop_
_entity.id
_entity.type
_entity.pdbx_description
1 polymer ?
#
loop_
_entity_poly.entity_id
_entity_poly.type
_entity_poly.pdbx_seq_one_letter_code
_entity_poly.pdbx_strand_id
1 'polypeptide(L)'
;MRKTAIGGLMMMLSILVGSLTVWAAGNTYINGIDANFPPFAYVNQSGQPEGLDVDAINWIAKKMGFQVKHQPMDWDGIIPSLNAKKIDFIASGMTITE
;
A
#
# COMPACT_ATOMS: atom_id res chain seq x y z
N MET A 1 5.28 -18.07 -50.32
CA MET A 1 4.41 -17.35 -49.34
C MET A 1 3.84 -18.32 -48.27
N ARG A 2 4.68 -19.09 -47.57
CA ARG A 2 4.19 -20.14 -46.63
C ARG A 2 5.03 -20.31 -45.34
N LYS A 3 5.74 -19.28 -44.87
CA LYS A 3 6.54 -19.35 -43.63
C LYS A 3 6.09 -18.38 -42.51
N THR A 4 5.05 -17.59 -42.72
CA THR A 4 4.62 -16.54 -41.77
C THR A 4 3.55 -17.00 -40.77
N ALA A 5 2.94 -18.18 -40.94
CA ALA A 5 1.80 -18.62 -40.10
C ALA A 5 2.19 -19.28 -38.77
N ILE A 6 3.41 -19.83 -38.64
CA ILE A 6 3.82 -20.60 -37.45
C ILE A 6 4.34 -19.69 -36.33
N GLY A 7 4.95 -18.55 -36.67
CA GLY A 7 5.46 -17.58 -35.68
C GLY A 7 4.36 -16.89 -34.86
N GLY A 8 3.17 -16.69 -35.45
CA GLY A 8 2.04 -16.06 -34.75
C GLY A 8 1.40 -16.93 -33.67
N LEU A 9 1.37 -18.25 -33.87
CA LEU A 9 0.73 -19.18 -32.94
C LEU A 9 1.58 -19.43 -31.68
N MET A 10 2.91 -19.40 -31.80
CA MET A 10 3.82 -19.50 -30.66
C MET A 10 3.80 -18.24 -29.78
N MET A 11 3.64 -17.06 -30.39
CA MET A 11 3.61 -15.78 -29.66
C MET A 11 2.29 -15.58 -28.87
N MET A 12 1.19 -16.16 -29.36
CA MET A 12 -0.09 -16.18 -28.63
C MET A 12 -0.09 -17.14 -27.43
N LEU A 13 0.68 -18.24 -27.50
CA LEU A 13 0.81 -19.18 -26.38
C LEU A 13 1.60 -18.59 -25.20
N SER A 14 2.56 -17.69 -25.49
CA SER A 14 3.36 -16.99 -24.45
C SER A 14 2.53 -15.96 -23.66
N ILE A 15 1.51 -15.37 -24.30
CA ILE A 15 0.61 -14.40 -23.65
C ILE A 15 -0.37 -15.12 -22.71
N LEU A 16 -0.70 -16.40 -22.98
CA LEU A 16 -1.64 -17.17 -22.16
C LEU A 16 -1.02 -17.69 -20.85
N VAL A 17 0.30 -17.87 -20.78
CA VAL A 17 0.99 -18.35 -19.56
C VAL A 17 1.31 -17.23 -18.58
N GLY A 18 1.37 -15.97 -19.05
CA GLY A 18 1.58 -14.79 -18.20
C GLY A 18 0.37 -14.41 -17.32
N SER A 19 -0.76 -15.10 -17.46
CA SER A 19 -1.97 -14.86 -16.65
C SER A 19 -2.05 -15.72 -15.38
N LEU A 20 -0.99 -16.47 -15.06
CA LEU A 20 -0.96 -17.29 -13.86
C LEU A 20 -0.65 -16.41 -12.64
N THR A 21 -1.70 -16.21 -11.84
CA THR A 21 -1.69 -15.82 -10.42
C THR A 21 -1.61 -14.32 -10.11
N VAL A 22 -2.66 -13.58 -10.50
CA VAL A 22 -3.15 -12.54 -9.59
C VAL A 22 -3.75 -13.27 -8.39
N TRP A 23 -2.92 -13.56 -7.39
CA TRP A 23 -3.45 -13.83 -6.04
C TRP A 23 -4.33 -12.62 -5.71
N ALA A 24 -5.59 -12.87 -5.37
CA ALA A 24 -6.49 -11.83 -4.89
C ALA A 24 -5.92 -11.27 -3.59
N ALA A 25 -5.04 -10.27 -3.71
CA ALA A 25 -4.61 -9.46 -2.61
C ALA A 25 -5.87 -8.79 -2.06
N GLY A 26 -6.18 -9.01 -0.78
CA GLY A 26 -7.28 -8.31 -0.12
C GLY A 26 -7.13 -6.80 -0.26
N ASN A 27 -8.22 -6.06 -0.07
CA ASN A 27 -8.28 -4.61 -0.27
C ASN A 27 -7.04 -3.90 0.30
N THR A 28 -6.45 -3.00 -0.47
CA THR A 28 -5.36 -2.14 0.00
C THR A 28 -5.94 -0.87 0.60
N TYR A 29 -5.55 -0.55 1.84
CA TYR A 29 -5.88 0.70 2.51
C TYR A 29 -4.63 1.57 2.68
N ILE A 30 -4.78 2.89 2.53
CA ILE A 30 -3.72 3.87 2.67
C ILE A 30 -3.82 4.51 4.05
N ASN A 31 -2.80 4.27 4.88
CA ASN A 31 -2.63 4.92 6.18
C ASN A 31 -1.83 6.22 6.01
N GLY A 32 -2.40 7.37 6.36
CA GLY A 32 -1.62 8.60 6.49
C GLY A 32 -0.85 8.62 7.81
N ILE A 33 0.46 8.89 7.75
CA ILE A 33 1.30 9.03 8.94
C ILE A 33 2.08 10.34 8.91
N ASP A 34 2.34 10.90 10.08
CA ASP A 34 3.36 11.92 10.24
C ASP A 34 4.74 11.25 10.09
N ALA A 35 5.59 11.80 9.21
CA ALA A 35 6.93 11.29 8.97
C ALA A 35 7.89 11.53 10.15
N ASN A 36 7.53 12.39 11.10
CA ASN A 36 8.43 12.95 12.11
C ASN A 36 7.92 12.80 13.55
N PHE A 37 7.19 11.72 13.87
CA PHE A 37 6.59 11.54 15.19
C PHE A 37 6.98 10.23 15.91
N PRO A 38 8.28 10.02 16.21
CA PRO A 38 8.71 8.89 17.03
C PRO A 38 8.16 8.99 18.46
N PRO A 39 7.84 7.86 19.12
CA PRO A 39 8.02 6.48 18.64
C PRO A 39 6.80 5.94 17.85
N PHE A 40 5.79 6.76 17.56
CA PHE A 40 4.50 6.31 17.02
C PHE A 40 4.55 6.04 15.52
N ALA A 41 5.00 7.02 14.74
CA ALA A 41 5.16 6.89 13.30
C ALA A 41 6.27 7.82 12.81
N TYR A 42 7.20 7.29 12.03
CA TYR A 42 8.30 8.06 11.45
C TYR A 42 8.86 7.37 10.21
N VAL A 43 9.71 8.08 9.46
CA VAL A 43 10.51 7.48 8.38
C VAL A 43 11.91 7.18 8.89
N ASN A 44 12.32 5.91 8.87
CA ASN A 44 13.63 5.48 9.35
C ASN A 44 14.77 5.83 8.37
N GLN A 45 16.01 5.51 8.75
CA GLN A 45 17.20 5.80 7.93
C GLN A 45 17.21 5.09 6.57
N SER A 46 16.42 4.02 6.40
CA SER A 46 16.25 3.31 5.14
C SER A 46 15.13 3.91 4.27
N GLY A 47 14.51 5.01 4.69
CA GLY A 47 13.41 5.66 4.00
C GLY A 47 12.07 4.91 4.14
N GLN A 48 11.94 4.00 5.11
CA GLN A 48 10.73 3.20 5.32
C GLN A 48 9.94 3.72 6.52
N PRO A 49 8.59 3.73 6.43
CA PRO A 49 7.72 3.93 7.59
C PRO A 49 7.99 2.93 8.71
N GLU A 50 8.13 3.40 9.93
CA GLU A 50 8.38 2.61 11.15
C GLU A 50 7.71 3.28 12.36
N GLY A 51 7.53 2.54 13.45
CA GLY A 51 6.99 3.03 14.71
C GLY A 51 5.84 2.17 15.23
N LEU A 52 5.39 2.47 16.46
CA LEU A 52 4.35 1.70 17.15
C LEU A 52 3.06 1.58 16.34
N ASP A 53 2.58 2.68 15.75
CA ASP A 53 1.32 2.68 15.00
C ASP A 53 1.48 1.97 13.65
N VAL A 54 2.65 2.10 13.02
CA VAL A 54 2.99 1.37 11.78
C VAL A 54 2.97 -0.12 12.03
N ASP A 55 3.65 -0.58 13.09
CA ASP A 55 3.71 -1.99 13.46
C ASP A 55 2.35 -2.55 13.87
N ALA A 56 1.57 -1.80 14.64
CA ALA A 56 0.22 -2.18 15.04
C ALA A 56 -0.69 -2.37 13.82
N ILE A 57 -0.66 -1.43 12.88
CA ILE A 57 -1.47 -1.51 11.66
C ILE A 57 -1.02 -2.63 10.73
N ASN A 58 0.29 -2.86 10.58
CA ASN A 58 0.82 -4.01 9.84
C ASN A 58 0.32 -5.34 10.43
N TRP A 59 0.31 -5.46 11.76
CA TRP A 59 -0.22 -6.64 12.45
C TRP A 59 -1.73 -6.82 12.24
N ILE A 60 -2.52 -5.73 12.33
CA ILE A 60 -3.96 -5.74 12.06
C ILE A 60 -4.23 -6.16 10.61
N ALA A 61 -3.51 -5.58 9.64
CA ALA A 61 -3.60 -5.91 8.22
C ALA A 61 -3.38 -7.40 7.97
N LYS A 62 -2.30 -7.96 8.54
CA LYS A 62 -1.99 -9.38 8.45
C LYS A 62 -3.09 -10.25 9.06
N LYS A 63 -3.65 -9.87 10.21
CA LYS A 63 -4.69 -10.63 10.90
C LYS A 63 -6.03 -10.60 10.17
N MET A 64 -6.36 -9.49 9.54
CA MET A 64 -7.63 -9.27 8.85
C MET A 64 -7.59 -9.60 7.36
N GLY A 65 -6.41 -9.91 6.80
CA GLY A 65 -6.26 -10.31 5.40
C GLY A 65 -6.38 -9.15 4.41
N PHE A 66 -6.02 -7.93 4.82
CA PHE A 66 -5.96 -6.76 3.93
C PHE A 66 -4.51 -6.30 3.76
N GLN A 67 -4.26 -5.45 2.75
CA GLN A 67 -2.96 -4.82 2.55
C GLN A 67 -2.98 -3.38 3.07
N VAL A 68 -1.87 -2.90 3.60
CA VAL A 68 -1.73 -1.51 4.01
C VAL A 68 -0.54 -0.85 3.33
N LYS A 69 -0.72 0.39 2.88
CA LYS A 69 0.35 1.28 2.46
C LYS A 69 0.43 2.44 3.44
N HIS A 70 1.57 2.58 4.11
CA HIS A 70 1.85 3.75 4.93
C HIS A 70 2.35 4.88 4.03
N GLN A 71 1.69 6.03 4.09
CA GLN A 71 2.00 7.21 3.29
C GLN A 71 2.42 8.35 4.22
N PRO A 72 3.74 8.62 4.32
CA PRO A 72 4.26 9.75 5.07
C PRO A 72 3.77 11.07 4.48
N MET A 73 3.42 12.02 5.35
CA MET A 73 3.06 13.39 5.00
C MET A 73 3.23 14.33 6.18
N ASP A 74 3.10 15.63 5.94
CA ASP A 74 3.10 16.64 7.00
C ASP A 74 1.81 16.55 7.84
N TRP A 75 1.95 16.73 9.16
CA TRP A 75 0.83 16.71 10.11
C TRP A 75 -0.29 17.69 9.73
N ASP A 76 0.05 18.91 9.34
CA ASP A 76 -0.93 19.94 8.96
C ASP A 76 -1.80 19.51 7.76
N GLY A 77 -1.29 18.62 6.91
CA GLY A 77 -1.96 18.11 5.73
C GLY A 77 -2.74 16.81 5.93
N ILE A 78 -2.65 16.18 7.10
CA ILE A 78 -3.14 14.81 7.30
C ILE A 78 -4.67 14.72 7.28
N ILE A 79 -5.37 15.60 7.99
CA ILE A 79 -6.85 15.67 8.01
C ILE A 79 -7.41 16.13 6.66
N PRO A 80 -6.89 17.19 6.00
CA PRO A 80 -7.30 17.54 4.65
C PRO A 80 -7.15 16.38 3.64
N SER A 81 -6.08 15.59 3.77
CA SER A 81 -5.84 14.44 2.91
C SER A 81 -6.86 13.31 3.11
N LEU A 82 -7.27 13.06 4.36
CA LEU A 82 -8.34 12.12 4.68
C LEU A 82 -9.68 12.58 4.09
N ASN A 83 -10.05 13.84 4.30
CA ASN A 83 -11.30 14.40 3.79
C ASN A 83 -11.35 14.40 2.25
N ALA A 84 -10.20 14.63 1.61
CA ALA A 84 -10.04 14.55 0.16
C ALA A 84 -9.95 13.11 -0.38
N LYS A 85 -10.05 12.09 0.48
CA LYS A 85 -9.93 10.65 0.15
C LYS A 85 -8.61 10.27 -0.52
N LYS A 86 -7.53 10.99 -0.17
CA LYS A 86 -6.16 10.64 -0.61
C LYS A 86 -5.54 9.55 0.28
N ILE A 87 -6.02 9.43 1.50
CA ILE A 87 -5.73 8.37 2.47
C ILE A 87 -7.07 7.84 3.01
N ASP A 88 -7.07 6.61 3.51
CA ASP A 88 -8.28 5.94 3.99
C ASP A 88 -8.46 6.07 5.50
N PHE A 89 -7.36 6.15 6.25
CA PHE A 89 -7.37 6.34 7.69
C PHE A 89 -6.06 6.98 8.18
N ILE A 90 -6.03 7.34 9.47
CA ILE A 90 -4.87 7.91 10.15
C ILE A 90 -4.56 7.06 11.37
N ALA A 91 -3.34 6.56 11.46
CA ALA A 91 -2.77 5.97 12.67
C ALA A 91 -1.38 6.57 12.87
N SER A 92 -1.34 7.65 13.66
CA SER A 92 -0.15 8.49 13.87
C SER A 92 -0.24 9.27 15.19
N GLY A 93 -0.59 8.59 16.28
CA GLY A 93 -0.65 9.14 17.63
C GLY A 93 -1.70 10.24 17.83
N MET A 94 -2.75 10.22 17.01
CA MET A 94 -3.81 11.23 17.06
C MET A 94 -4.57 11.15 18.38
N THR A 95 -4.47 12.22 19.17
CA THR A 95 -5.20 12.33 20.44
C THR A 95 -6.67 12.62 20.14
N ILE A 96 -7.56 11.84 20.75
CA ILE A 96 -9.01 12.09 20.70
C ILE A 96 -9.30 13.35 21.53
N THR A 97 -10.09 14.27 20.95
CA THR A 97 -10.52 15.53 21.58
C THR A 97 -12.04 15.50 21.84
N GLU A 98 -12.53 16.35 22.74
CA GLU A 98 -13.94 16.42 23.18
C GLU A 98 -14.82 17.33 22.32
#